data_AF-A0ABD0RTI2-F1
#
_entry.id   AF-A0ABD0RTI2-F1
#
_cell.length_a   1.000
_cell.length_b   1.000
_cell.length_c   1.000
_cell.angle_alpha   90.00
_cell.angle_beta   90.00
_cell.angle_gamma   90.00
#
_symmetry.space_group_name_H-M   'P 1'
#
loop_
_entity.id
_entity.type
_entity.pdbx_description
1 polymer ?
#
loop_
_entity_poly.entity_id
_entity_poly.type
_entity_poly.pdbx_seq_one_letter_code
_entity_poly.pdbx_strand_id
1 'polypeptide(L)' 'ILGVAPMRVYEVATFYTMFLRKPVGKYHIQICTTTPCMLCDSDSILEAIQNKL' A
#
# COMPACT_ATOMS: atom_id res chain seq x y z
N ILE A 1 27.12 -3.23 -0.31
CA ILE A 1 26.40 -3.36 -1.61
C ILE A 1 26.27 -2.00 -2.30
N LEU A 2 25.78 -0.93 -1.64
CA LEU A 2 25.61 0.39 -2.27
C LEU A 2 26.53 1.52 -1.76
N GLY A 3 27.36 1.29 -0.73
CA GLY A 3 28.31 2.30 -0.23
C GLY A 3 27.67 3.56 0.38
N VAL A 4 26.34 3.57 0.57
CA VAL A 4 25.59 4.69 1.14
C VAL A 4 25.36 4.52 2.65
N ALA A 5 25.20 5.63 3.36
CA ALA A 5 24.84 5.61 4.77
C ALA A 5 23.48 4.93 4.99
N PRO A 6 23.32 4.07 6.02
CA PRO A 6 22.06 3.37 6.29
C PRO A 6 20.87 4.32 6.45
N MET A 7 21.09 5.53 6.98
CA MET A 7 20.06 6.54 7.16
C MET A 7 19.33 6.89 5.85
N ARG A 8 20.07 7.01 4.73
CA ARG A 8 19.46 7.29 3.42
C ARG A 8 18.56 6.16 2.93
N VAL A 9 18.89 4.92 3.31
CA VAL A 9 18.06 3.76 2.99
C VAL A 9 16.77 3.78 3.82
N TYR A 10 16.87 4.17 5.11
CA TYR A 10 15.68 4.34 5.96
C TYR A 10 14.77 5.46 5.46
N GLU A 11 15.32 6.59 5.02
CA GLU A 11 14.55 7.68 4.42
C GLU A 11 13.74 7.18 3.22
N VAL A 12 14.38 6.51 2.26
CA VAL A 12 13.72 5.94 1.07
C VAL A 12 12.69 4.87 1.45
N ALA A 13 13.02 3.98 2.39
CA ALA A 13 12.11 2.94 2.85
C ALA A 13 10.89 3.49 3.59
N THR A 14 10.96 4.68 4.17
CA THR A 14 9.82 5.37 4.78
C THR A 14 9.06 6.29 3.82
N PHE A 15 9.75 6.82 2.81
CA PHE A 15 9.17 7.75 1.84
C PHE A 15 8.25 7.06 0.85
N TYR A 16 8.64 5.89 0.32
CA TYR A 16 7.82 5.13 -0.61
C TYR A 16 6.93 4.13 0.14
N THR A 17 5.63 4.25 -0.06
CA THR A 17 4.59 3.40 0.57
C THR A 17 4.65 1.93 0.14
N MET A 18 5.37 1.61 -0.93
CA MET A 18 5.53 0.23 -1.43
C MET A 18 6.50 -0.60 -0.59
N PHE A 19 7.39 0.03 0.20
CA PHE A 19 8.30 -0.69 1.08
C PHE A 19 7.60 -1.07 2.38
N LEU A 20 7.15 -2.31 2.45
CA LEU A 20 6.45 -2.86 3.61
C LEU A 20 7.45 -3.19 4.72
N ARG A 21 7.49 -2.36 5.76
CA ARG A 21 8.38 -2.54 6.91
C ARG A 21 7.85 -3.50 7.97
N LYS A 22 6.58 -3.88 7.87
CA LYS A 22 5.92 -4.87 8.72
C LYS A 22 5.58 -6.10 7.87
N PRO A 23 5.62 -7.32 8.42
CA PRO A 23 5.20 -8.50 7.69
C PRO A 23 3.72 -8.38 7.34
N VAL A 24 3.41 -8.32 6.05
CA VAL A 24 2.04 -8.41 5.53
C VAL A 24 1.70 -9.86 5.19
N GLY A 25 0.41 -10.17 5.10
CA GLY A 25 -0.04 -11.48 4.62
C GLY A 25 0.43 -11.78 3.19
N LYS A 26 0.22 -13.02 2.73
CA LYS A 26 0.59 -13.46 1.38
C LYS A 26 0.01 -12.59 0.27
N TYR A 27 -1.17 -12.01 0.51
CA TYR A 27 -1.86 -11.13 -0.41
C TYR A 27 -2.07 -9.76 0.25
N HIS A 28 -1.44 -8.73 -0.30
CA HIS A 28 -1.60 -7.35 0.13
C HIS A 28 -2.54 -6.63 -0.85
N ILE A 29 -3.83 -6.58 -0.50
CA ILE A 29 -4.86 -5.99 -1.36
C ILE A 29 -4.88 -4.47 -1.14
N GLN A 30 -4.53 -3.69 -2.17
CA GLN A 30 -4.63 -2.24 -2.18
C GLN A 30 -5.77 -1.82 -3.10
N ILE A 31 -6.77 -1.15 -2.53
CA ILE A 31 -7.91 -0.63 -3.29
C ILE A 31 -7.70 0.86 -3.50
N CYS A 32 -7.87 1.31 -4.74
CA CYS A 32 -7.78 2.71 -5.07
C CYS A 32 -9.10 3.41 -4.67
N THR A 33 -9.01 4.37 -3.74
CA THR A 33 -10.12 5.21 -3.29
C THR A 33 -9.94 6.67 -3.73
N THR A 34 -9.20 6.90 -4.82
CA THR A 34 -9.04 8.25 -5.38
C THR A 34 -10.31 8.68 -6.11
N THR A 35 -10.50 9.99 -6.29
CA THR A 35 -11.72 10.57 -6.88
C THR A 35 -12.18 9.89 -8.18
N PRO A 36 -11.29 9.54 -9.15
CA PRO A 36 -11.72 8.85 -10.36
C PRO A 36 -12.30 7.45 -10.09
N CYS A 37 -11.75 6.71 -9.12
CA CYS A 37 -12.24 5.39 -8.76
C CYS A 37 -13.52 5.48 -7.92
N MET A 38 -13.62 6.48 -7.04
CA MET A 38 -14.82 6.76 -6.25
C MET A 38 -16.02 7.11 -7.15
N LEU A 39 -15.80 7.88 -8.23
CA LEU A 39 -16.83 8.15 -9.24
C LEU A 39 -17.32 6.88 -9.96
N CYS A 40 -16.44 5.88 -10.09
CA CYS A 40 -16.77 4.56 -10.63
C CYS A 40 -17.23 3.57 -9.55
N ASP A 41 -17.63 4.07 -8.37
CA ASP A 41 -18.16 3.29 -7.26
C ASP A 41 -17.17 2.27 -6.68
N SER A 42 -15.92 2.69 -6.43
CA SER A 42 -14.90 1.87 -5.77
C SER A 42 -15.23 1.48 -4.33
N ASP A 43 -16.15 2.21 -3.69
CA ASP A 43 -16.55 1.98 -2.30
C ASP A 43 -17.34 0.68 -2.17
N SER A 44 -18.19 0.37 -3.16
CA SER A 44 -18.90 -0.93 -3.24
C SER A 44 -17.94 -2.13 -3.25
N ILE A 45 -16.80 -2.00 -3.94
CA ILE A 45 -15.75 -3.03 -4.02
C ILE A 45 -15.07 -3.20 -2.66
N LEU A 46 -14.80 -2.08 -1.97
CA LEU A 46 -14.19 -2.08 -0.65
C LEU A 46 -15.10 -2.79 0.37
N GLU A 47 -16.39 -2.47 0.39
CA GLU A 47 -17.38 -3.14 1.25
C GLU A 47 -17.52 -4.64 0.94
N ALA A 48 -17.56 -5.01 -0.35
CA ALA A 48 -17.64 -6.42 -0.74
C ALA A 48 -16.42 -7.23 -0.27
N ILE A 49 -15.22 -6.62 -0.28
CA ILE A 49 -14.00 -7.24 0.19
C ILE A 49 -14.00 -7.36 1.73
N GLN A 50 -14.44 -6.32 2.45
CA GLN A 50 -14.55 -6.34 3.92
C GLN A 50 -15.58 -7.33 4.43
N ASN A 51 -16.68 -7.55 3.71
CA ASN A 51 -17.72 -8.50 4.11
C ASN A 51 -17.33 -9.96 3.84
N LYS A 52 -16.36 -10.21 2.94
CA LYS A 52 -15.98 -11.56 2.49
C LYS A 52 -14.73 -12.12 3.16
N LEU A 53 -13.85 -11.25 3.65
CA LEU A 53 -12.60 -11.59 4.34
C LEU A 53 -12.73 -11.38 5.85
#